data_AF-A0A6J7L1S7-F1
#
_entry.id   AF-A0A6J7L1S7-F1
#
_cell.length_a   1.000
_cell.length_b   1.000
_cell.length_c   1.000
_cell.angle_alpha   90.00
_cell.angle_beta   90.00
_cell.angle_gamma   90.00
#
_symmetry.space_group_name_H-M   'P 1'
#
loop_
_entity.id
_entity.type
_entity.pdbx_description
1 polymer ?
#
loop_
_entity_poly.entity_id
_entity_poly.type
_entity_poly.pdbx_seq_one_letter_code
_entity_poly.pdbx_strand_id
1 'polypeptide(L)'
;MPFALQSMSKVFSYALALSRHDSEELAETVGVEPSGDPFNSITFDERHDRPFNPMVNAGALATTSLAAGATPEERLDRIVGVMRTCAGDDGLHADEETAAAELRGADHNRATAYLMRAQGMVQGDVEELLGLYLRQCSVHVTCGQLATMAATLANGCVHPTTGDRAVPKDRVRDLLSVMYTCGMYDSTGEWAYDVGLPAKSGVSGGILVVVPGKMGIGVWSPGLDASGNSARGVAVCEEISRGLGLHLFATEDEDRLTREEATGD
;
A
#
# COMPACT_ATOMS: atom_id res chain seq x y z
N MET A 1 16.94 -10.90 2.93
CA MET A 1 16.07 -12.05 2.63
C MET A 1 14.82 -11.53 1.95
N PRO A 2 14.34 -12.17 0.86
CA PRO A 2 13.07 -11.81 0.23
C PRO A 2 11.86 -12.23 1.08
N PHE A 3 10.76 -11.50 0.97
CA PHE A 3 9.46 -11.79 1.57
C PHE A 3 8.32 -11.23 0.71
N ALA A 4 7.14 -11.85 0.73
CA ALA A 4 5.98 -11.40 -0.03
C ALA A 4 5.49 -10.01 0.43
N LEU A 5 5.08 -9.15 -0.52
CA LEU A 5 4.54 -7.82 -0.23
C LEU A 5 3.21 -7.87 0.54
N GLN A 6 2.37 -8.86 0.29
CA GLN A 6 1.06 -8.97 0.94
C GLN A 6 0.26 -7.66 0.77
N SER A 7 -0.42 -7.19 1.82
CA SER A 7 -1.18 -5.93 1.82
C SER A 7 -0.37 -4.68 1.48
N MET A 8 0.97 -4.70 1.48
CA MET A 8 1.76 -3.57 0.96
C MET A 8 1.58 -3.38 -0.55
N SER A 9 1.23 -4.45 -1.28
CA SER A 9 0.91 -4.40 -2.72
C SER A 9 -0.25 -3.45 -3.05
N LYS A 10 -1.20 -3.28 -2.11
CA LYS A 10 -2.38 -2.42 -2.25
C LYS A 10 -2.03 -0.96 -2.55
N VAL A 11 -0.90 -0.49 -2.02
CA VAL A 11 -0.37 0.86 -2.29
C VAL A 11 -0.15 1.04 -3.78
N PHE A 12 0.43 0.04 -4.44
CA PHE A 12 0.81 0.12 -5.86
C PHE A 12 -0.39 -0.11 -6.80
N SER A 13 -1.35 -0.96 -6.43
CA SER A 13 -2.60 -1.09 -7.20
C SER A 13 -3.44 0.19 -7.13
N TYR A 14 -3.51 0.84 -5.97
CA TYR A 14 -4.16 2.15 -5.83
C TYR A 14 -3.42 3.26 -6.57
N ALA A 15 -2.08 3.27 -6.51
CA ALA A 15 -1.24 4.19 -7.26
C ALA A 15 -1.47 4.09 -8.78
N LEU A 16 -1.61 2.86 -9.31
CA LEU A 16 -1.98 2.63 -10.70
C LEU A 16 -3.37 3.20 -11.01
N ALA A 17 -4.36 2.95 -10.15
CA ALA A 17 -5.72 3.42 -10.33
C ALA A 17 -5.78 4.96 -10.37
N LEU A 18 -5.13 5.64 -9.42
CA LEU A 18 -4.96 7.10 -9.39
C LEU A 18 -4.32 7.67 -10.68
N SER A 19 -3.42 6.91 -11.30
CA SER A 19 -2.71 7.34 -12.51
C SER A 19 -3.57 7.27 -13.78
N ARG A 20 -4.67 6.50 -13.76
CA ARG A 20 -5.45 6.15 -14.95
C ARG A 20 -6.86 6.71 -14.95
N HIS A 21 -7.36 7.06 -13.77
CA HIS A 21 -8.72 7.54 -13.56
C HIS A 21 -8.68 8.94 -12.97
N ASP A 22 -9.74 9.70 -13.21
CA ASP A 22 -9.93 10.95 -12.48
C ASP A 22 -10.45 10.71 -11.06
N SER A 23 -10.47 11.79 -10.26
CA SER A 23 -10.84 11.70 -8.85
C SER A 23 -12.33 11.42 -8.65
N GLU A 24 -13.19 11.79 -9.61
CA GLU A 24 -14.64 11.59 -9.52
C GLU A 24 -14.96 10.11 -9.80
N GLU A 25 -14.43 9.54 -10.88
CA GLU A 25 -14.54 8.12 -11.21
C GLU A 25 -14.01 7.21 -10.08
N LEU A 26 -12.87 7.57 -9.51
CA LEU A 26 -12.30 6.79 -8.40
C LEU A 26 -13.14 6.86 -7.14
N ALA A 27 -13.71 8.04 -6.85
CA ALA A 27 -14.61 8.18 -5.71
C ALA A 27 -15.85 7.30 -5.89
N GLU A 28 -16.37 7.09 -7.10
CA GLU A 28 -17.49 6.15 -7.28
C GLU A 28 -17.08 4.69 -6.99
N THR A 29 -15.81 4.34 -7.19
CA THR A 29 -15.32 2.96 -7.04
C THR A 29 -14.82 2.63 -5.63
N VAL A 30 -14.16 3.57 -4.96
CA VAL A 30 -13.54 3.36 -3.64
C VAL A 30 -13.46 4.66 -2.85
N GLY A 31 -13.76 4.60 -1.55
CA GLY A 31 -13.63 5.76 -0.66
C GLY A 31 -12.18 6.03 -0.24
N VAL A 32 -12.05 6.95 0.72
CA VAL A 32 -10.76 7.32 1.34
C VAL A 32 -10.80 7.31 2.87
N GLU A 33 -11.95 6.95 3.45
CA GLU A 33 -12.18 7.03 4.88
C GLU A 33 -11.74 5.73 5.58
N PRO A 34 -11.22 5.81 6.80
CA PRO A 34 -10.99 4.62 7.61
C PRO A 34 -12.33 3.92 7.89
N SER A 35 -12.36 2.58 7.85
CA SER A 35 -13.59 1.82 8.11
C SER A 35 -13.97 1.79 9.59
N GLY A 36 -12.99 1.86 10.49
CA GLY A 36 -13.18 1.60 11.93
C GLY A 36 -13.48 0.12 12.27
N ASP A 37 -13.92 -0.65 11.28
CA ASP A 37 -14.08 -2.10 11.35
C ASP A 37 -12.75 -2.84 11.14
N PRO A 38 -12.62 -4.09 11.65
CA PRO A 38 -11.48 -4.95 11.38
C PRO A 38 -11.16 -5.04 9.89
N PHE A 39 -9.88 -5.17 9.54
CA PHE A 39 -9.42 -5.18 8.14
C PHE A 39 -10.04 -6.31 7.26
N ASN A 40 -10.57 -7.36 7.87
CA ASN A 40 -11.29 -8.47 7.25
C ASN A 40 -12.81 -8.34 7.40
N SER A 41 -13.33 -7.14 7.61
CA SER A 41 -14.77 -6.90 7.58
C SER A 41 -15.30 -6.98 6.15
N ILE A 42 -16.55 -7.45 6.02
CA ILE A 42 -17.33 -7.44 4.78
C ILE A 42 -18.36 -6.29 4.78
N THR A 43 -18.12 -5.26 5.58
CA THR A 43 -18.89 -4.03 5.62
C THR A 43 -18.39 -3.06 4.55
N PHE A 44 -19.31 -2.28 4.00
CA PHE A 44 -19.04 -1.30 2.96
C PHE A 44 -19.68 0.05 3.32
N ASP A 45 -19.33 1.08 2.57
CA ASP A 45 -19.99 2.37 2.63
C ASP A 45 -21.39 2.24 2.00
N GLU A 46 -22.39 1.87 2.80
CA GLU A 46 -23.78 1.69 2.36
C GLU A 46 -24.41 2.96 1.78
N ARG A 47 -23.81 4.14 2.03
CA ARG A 47 -24.32 5.40 1.49
C ARG A 47 -23.90 5.59 0.03
N HIS A 48 -22.73 5.10 -0.35
CA HIS A 48 -22.15 5.29 -1.68
C HIS A 48 -21.95 3.98 -2.45
N ASP A 49 -22.36 2.85 -1.88
CA ASP A 49 -22.22 1.50 -2.46
C ASP A 49 -20.80 1.22 -2.97
N ARG A 50 -19.80 1.48 -2.12
CA ARG A 50 -18.37 1.24 -2.42
C ARG A 50 -17.58 0.77 -1.18
N PRO A 51 -16.38 0.20 -1.32
CA PRO A 51 -15.49 -0.04 -0.18
C PRO A 51 -14.98 1.26 0.45
N PHE A 52 -14.72 1.24 1.75
CA PHE A 52 -14.31 2.43 2.52
C PHE A 52 -13.02 3.09 2.05
N ASN A 53 -12.00 2.29 1.74
CA ASN A 53 -10.68 2.79 1.28
C ASN A 53 -9.89 1.67 0.59
N PRO A 54 -8.87 2.01 -0.23
CA PRO A 54 -8.07 1.02 -0.96
C PRO A 54 -7.10 0.20 -0.09
N MET A 55 -6.94 0.53 1.21
CA MET A 55 -5.99 -0.16 2.09
C MET A 55 -6.60 -1.39 2.79
N VAL A 56 -7.93 -1.53 2.78
CA VAL A 56 -8.65 -2.76 3.16
C VAL A 56 -8.80 -3.72 1.97
N ASN A 57 -9.12 -4.99 2.23
CA ASN A 57 -9.18 -6.01 1.17
C ASN A 57 -10.23 -5.68 0.09
N ALA A 58 -11.43 -5.22 0.49
CA ALA A 58 -12.48 -4.85 -0.46
C ALA A 58 -12.05 -3.70 -1.39
N GLY A 59 -11.45 -2.64 -0.86
CA GLY A 59 -10.96 -1.55 -1.69
C GLY A 59 -9.75 -1.94 -2.55
N ALA A 60 -8.91 -2.86 -2.09
CA ALA A 60 -7.86 -3.42 -2.91
C ALA A 60 -8.42 -4.23 -4.09
N LEU A 61 -9.44 -5.07 -3.87
CA LEU A 61 -10.15 -5.77 -4.95
C LEU A 61 -10.75 -4.77 -5.95
N ALA A 62 -11.39 -3.71 -5.46
CA ALA A 62 -11.94 -2.65 -6.31
C ALA A 62 -10.85 -1.97 -7.15
N THR A 63 -9.75 -1.52 -6.53
CA THR A 63 -8.64 -0.88 -7.27
C THR A 63 -7.89 -1.82 -8.21
N THR A 64 -7.71 -3.09 -7.84
CA THR A 64 -7.16 -4.13 -8.74
C THR A 64 -8.10 -4.36 -9.93
N SER A 65 -9.42 -4.27 -9.74
CA SER A 65 -10.38 -4.43 -10.84
C SER A 65 -10.24 -3.35 -11.92
N LEU A 66 -9.78 -2.15 -11.56
CA LEU A 66 -9.54 -1.02 -12.46
C LEU A 66 -8.28 -1.17 -13.34
N ALA A 67 -7.41 -2.16 -13.07
CA ALA A 67 -6.25 -2.40 -13.92
C ALA A 67 -6.70 -2.78 -15.34
N ALA A 68 -6.39 -1.92 -16.32
CA ALA A 68 -6.77 -2.13 -17.72
C ALA A 68 -5.88 -3.17 -18.42
N GLY A 69 -6.46 -3.99 -19.28
CA GLY A 69 -5.75 -5.00 -20.08
C GLY A 69 -6.74 -5.99 -20.69
N ALA A 70 -6.38 -6.61 -21.81
CA ALA A 70 -7.22 -7.62 -22.47
C ALA A 70 -7.13 -8.98 -21.77
N THR A 71 -6.03 -9.24 -21.04
CA THR A 71 -5.78 -10.48 -20.33
C THR A 71 -5.40 -10.24 -18.86
N PRO A 72 -5.57 -11.22 -17.97
CA PRO A 72 -5.09 -11.14 -16.59
C PRO A 72 -3.59 -10.83 -16.50
N GLU A 73 -2.79 -11.37 -17.41
CA GLU A 73 -1.33 -11.16 -17.48
C GLU A 73 -0.99 -9.70 -17.79
N GLU A 74 -1.68 -9.07 -18.75
CA GLU A 74 -1.47 -7.65 -19.06
C GLU A 74 -1.86 -6.75 -17.88
N ARG A 75 -2.95 -7.08 -17.19
CA ARG A 75 -3.41 -6.34 -16.01
C ARG A 75 -2.42 -6.46 -14.87
N LEU A 76 -1.91 -7.67 -14.62
CA LEU A 76 -0.89 -7.93 -13.60
C LEU A 76 0.41 -7.19 -13.93
N ASP A 77 0.86 -7.24 -15.19
CA ASP A 77 2.09 -6.60 -15.62
C ASP A 77 2.04 -5.08 -15.41
N ARG A 78 0.88 -4.44 -15.57
CA ARG A 78 0.72 -3.02 -15.24
C ARG A 78 0.83 -2.73 -13.75
N ILE A 79 0.25 -3.58 -12.90
CA ILE A 79 0.32 -3.42 -11.43
C ILE A 79 1.76 -3.64 -10.96
N VAL A 80 2.38 -4.75 -11.39
CA VAL A 80 3.78 -5.09 -11.07
C VAL A 80 4.74 -4.08 -11.72
N GLY A 81 4.39 -3.50 -12.87
CA GLY A 81 5.16 -2.43 -13.51
C GLY A 81 5.35 -1.22 -12.61
N VAL A 82 4.31 -0.80 -11.88
CA VAL A 82 4.45 0.26 -10.86
C VAL A 82 5.42 -0.16 -9.76
N MET A 83 5.36 -1.42 -9.32
CA MET A 83 6.29 -1.96 -8.31
C MET A 83 7.73 -1.98 -8.82
N ARG A 84 7.97 -2.43 -10.06
CA ARG A 84 9.29 -2.46 -10.73
C ARG A 84 9.88 -1.05 -10.81
N THR A 85 9.10 -0.07 -11.28
CA THR A 85 9.55 1.32 -11.34
C THR A 85 9.88 1.88 -9.96
N CYS A 86 9.04 1.62 -8.95
CA CYS A 86 9.30 2.06 -7.58
C CYS A 86 10.53 1.41 -6.95
N ALA A 87 10.81 0.15 -7.27
CA ALA A 87 11.96 -0.58 -6.74
C ALA A 87 13.26 -0.38 -7.54
N GLY A 88 13.16 0.09 -8.79
CA GLY A 88 14.28 0.12 -9.74
C GLY A 88 14.73 -1.28 -10.16
N ASP A 89 13.81 -2.24 -10.23
CA ASP A 89 14.10 -3.65 -10.47
C ASP A 89 13.05 -4.30 -11.39
N ASP A 90 13.40 -4.46 -12.66
CA ASP A 90 12.55 -5.12 -13.67
C ASP A 90 12.34 -6.61 -13.42
N GLY A 91 13.16 -7.22 -12.55
CA GLY A 91 13.10 -8.63 -12.19
C GLY A 91 11.96 -8.98 -11.24
N LEU A 92 11.24 -8.00 -10.66
CA LEU A 92 10.09 -8.27 -9.81
C LEU A 92 8.98 -8.98 -10.60
N HIS A 93 8.46 -10.06 -10.04
CA HIS A 93 7.37 -10.86 -10.59
C HIS A 93 6.55 -11.47 -9.47
N ALA A 94 5.30 -11.85 -9.80
CA ALA A 94 4.46 -12.60 -8.88
C ALA A 94 5.07 -13.97 -8.61
N ASP A 95 5.06 -14.40 -7.35
CA ASP A 95 5.33 -15.80 -7.02
C ASP A 95 4.04 -16.62 -7.21
N GLU A 96 4.01 -17.41 -8.27
CA GLU A 96 2.86 -18.23 -8.64
C GLU A 96 2.59 -19.34 -7.62
N GLU A 97 3.62 -19.85 -6.92
CA GLU A 97 3.43 -20.89 -5.90
C GLU A 97 2.71 -20.31 -4.68
N THR A 98 3.19 -19.16 -4.18
CA THR A 98 2.54 -18.42 -3.08
C THR A 98 1.13 -18.00 -3.47
N ALA A 99 0.92 -17.44 -4.67
CA ALA A 99 -0.41 -17.03 -5.13
C ALA A 99 -1.38 -18.21 -5.21
N ALA A 100 -0.96 -19.35 -5.77
CA ALA A 100 -1.78 -20.55 -5.83
C ALA A 100 -2.08 -21.14 -4.45
N ALA A 101 -1.14 -21.02 -3.50
CA ALA A 101 -1.35 -21.43 -2.12
C ALA A 101 -2.40 -20.57 -1.41
N GLU A 102 -2.32 -19.26 -1.54
CA GLU A 102 -3.28 -18.32 -0.96
C GLU A 102 -4.67 -18.46 -1.57
N LEU A 103 -4.77 -18.69 -2.88
CA LEU A 103 -6.05 -18.83 -3.58
C LEU A 103 -6.90 -20.00 -3.05
N ARG A 104 -6.26 -21.09 -2.60
CA ARG A 104 -6.93 -22.25 -2.00
C ARG A 104 -7.61 -21.92 -0.68
N GLY A 105 -7.08 -20.96 0.09
CA GLY A 105 -7.60 -20.54 1.38
C GLY A 105 -8.35 -19.20 1.36
N ALA A 106 -8.59 -18.64 0.18
CA ALA A 106 -9.10 -17.27 0.01
C ALA A 106 -10.62 -17.13 0.19
N ASP A 107 -11.28 -18.01 0.95
CA ASP A 107 -12.74 -18.04 1.08
C ASP A 107 -13.34 -16.73 1.57
N HIS A 108 -12.66 -16.05 2.49
CA HIS A 108 -13.09 -14.74 2.95
C HIS A 108 -13.06 -13.70 1.83
N ASN A 109 -11.92 -13.56 1.13
CA ASN A 109 -11.81 -12.63 0.00
C ASN A 109 -12.76 -12.98 -1.15
N ARG A 110 -12.99 -14.29 -1.37
CA ARG A 110 -13.97 -14.80 -2.34
C ARG A 110 -15.38 -14.36 -1.97
N ALA A 111 -15.80 -14.53 -0.71
CA ALA A 111 -17.09 -14.07 -0.21
C ALA A 111 -17.24 -12.54 -0.37
N THR A 112 -16.22 -11.78 0.03
CA THR A 112 -16.18 -10.32 -0.15
C THR A 112 -16.36 -9.92 -1.62
N ALA A 113 -15.61 -10.55 -2.52
CA ALA A 113 -15.68 -10.25 -3.96
C ALA A 113 -17.05 -10.61 -4.59
N TYR A 114 -17.66 -11.73 -4.20
CA TYR A 114 -19.02 -12.06 -4.65
C TYR A 114 -20.06 -11.05 -4.14
N LEU A 115 -19.94 -10.60 -2.90
CA LEU A 115 -20.83 -9.60 -2.32
C LEU A 115 -20.67 -8.24 -3.00
N MET A 116 -19.43 -7.79 -3.20
CA MET A 116 -19.10 -6.59 -3.97
C MET A 116 -19.69 -6.66 -5.39
N ARG A 117 -19.58 -7.81 -6.08
CA ARG A 117 -20.17 -7.99 -7.41
C ARG A 117 -21.70 -7.93 -7.38
N ALA A 118 -22.32 -8.53 -6.38
CA ALA A 118 -23.78 -8.49 -6.21
C ALA A 118 -24.31 -7.06 -5.98
N GLN A 119 -23.50 -6.19 -5.37
CA GLN A 119 -23.79 -4.77 -5.14
C GLN A 119 -23.30 -3.86 -6.29
N GLY A 120 -22.71 -4.42 -7.35
CA GLY A 120 -22.25 -3.66 -8.51
C GLY A 120 -20.91 -2.94 -8.35
N MET A 121 -20.24 -3.09 -7.19
CA MET A 121 -18.94 -2.45 -6.88
C MET A 121 -17.79 -2.96 -7.77
N VAL A 122 -17.87 -4.22 -8.20
CA VAL A 122 -16.93 -4.83 -9.14
C VAL A 122 -17.69 -5.61 -10.18
N GLN A 123 -17.09 -5.75 -11.36
CA GLN A 123 -17.68 -6.44 -12.50
C GLN A 123 -16.76 -7.58 -12.97
N GLY A 124 -17.31 -8.52 -13.74
CA GLY A 124 -16.55 -9.63 -14.33
C GLY A 124 -16.47 -10.89 -13.46
N ASP A 125 -15.47 -11.72 -13.75
CA ASP A 125 -15.24 -12.98 -13.06
C ASP A 125 -14.52 -12.77 -11.72
N VAL A 126 -15.09 -13.34 -10.66
CA VAL A 126 -14.58 -13.17 -9.28
C VAL A 126 -13.28 -13.92 -9.07
N GLU A 127 -13.12 -15.12 -9.65
CA GLU A 127 -11.91 -15.92 -9.46
C GLU A 127 -10.74 -15.32 -10.25
N GLU A 128 -10.99 -14.74 -11.43
CA GLU A 128 -9.99 -13.98 -12.17
C GLU A 128 -9.51 -12.75 -11.38
N LEU A 129 -10.43 -11.95 -10.85
CA LEU A 129 -10.08 -10.78 -10.02
C LEU A 129 -9.30 -11.19 -8.77
N LEU A 130 -9.75 -12.26 -8.10
CA LEU A 130 -9.09 -12.77 -6.91
C LEU A 130 -7.70 -13.31 -7.23
N GLY A 131 -7.54 -14.04 -8.32
CA GLY A 131 -6.25 -14.51 -8.81
C GLY A 131 -5.28 -13.36 -9.10
N LEU A 132 -5.76 -12.30 -9.76
CA LEU A 132 -4.97 -11.09 -10.02
C LEU A 132 -4.54 -10.39 -8.71
N TYR A 133 -5.47 -10.23 -7.77
CA TYR A 133 -5.19 -9.64 -6.45
C TYR A 133 -4.17 -10.45 -5.63
N LEU A 134 -4.24 -11.78 -5.67
CA LEU A 134 -3.29 -12.62 -4.93
C LEU A 134 -1.92 -12.68 -5.60
N ARG A 135 -1.85 -12.64 -6.94
CA ARG A 135 -0.56 -12.52 -7.68
C ARG A 135 0.16 -11.20 -7.38
N GLN A 136 -0.54 -10.07 -7.25
CA GLN A 136 0.14 -8.83 -6.81
C GLN A 136 0.63 -8.91 -5.35
N CYS A 137 -0.08 -9.63 -4.47
CA CYS A 137 0.32 -9.83 -3.07
C CYS A 137 1.56 -10.73 -2.93
N SER A 138 1.75 -11.67 -3.86
CA SER A 138 2.82 -12.66 -3.81
C SER A 138 4.18 -12.16 -4.33
N VAL A 139 4.26 -10.94 -4.87
CA VAL A 139 5.53 -10.35 -5.31
C VAL A 139 6.49 -10.25 -4.12
N HIS A 140 7.67 -10.86 -4.26
CA HIS A 140 8.68 -10.87 -3.22
C HIS A 140 9.64 -9.68 -3.33
N VAL A 141 9.92 -9.05 -2.20
CA VAL A 141 10.87 -7.94 -2.09
C VAL A 141 11.79 -8.15 -0.89
N THR A 142 12.92 -7.45 -0.89
CA THR A 142 13.80 -7.29 0.27
C THR A 142 13.52 -5.97 0.99
N CYS A 143 14.00 -5.80 2.23
CA CYS A 143 13.89 -4.51 2.92
C CYS A 143 14.51 -3.35 2.12
N GLY A 144 15.61 -3.61 1.39
CA GLY A 144 16.25 -2.63 0.54
C GLY A 144 15.35 -2.18 -0.61
N GLN A 145 14.76 -3.13 -1.34
CA GLN A 145 13.78 -2.81 -2.39
C GLN A 145 12.55 -2.09 -1.81
N LEU A 146 12.03 -2.54 -0.65
CA LEU A 146 10.89 -1.90 0.01
C LEU A 146 11.20 -0.46 0.43
N ALA A 147 12.41 -0.19 0.95
CA ALA A 147 12.88 1.15 1.27
C ALA A 147 13.01 2.03 0.03
N THR A 148 13.56 1.49 -1.07
CA THR A 148 13.63 2.18 -2.37
C THR A 148 12.24 2.51 -2.92
N MET A 149 11.29 1.57 -2.83
CA MET A 149 9.89 1.81 -3.21
C MET A 149 9.28 2.95 -2.40
N ALA A 150 9.45 2.93 -1.08
CA ALA A 150 9.00 4.02 -0.22
C ALA A 150 9.70 5.35 -0.54
N ALA A 151 11.00 5.33 -0.87
CA ALA A 151 11.76 6.52 -1.24
C ALA A 151 11.27 7.10 -2.57
N THR A 152 10.89 6.25 -3.53
CA THR A 152 10.23 6.67 -4.76
C THR A 152 8.93 7.42 -4.46
N LEU A 153 8.08 6.88 -3.57
CA LEU A 153 6.85 7.56 -3.15
C LEU A 153 7.14 8.88 -2.43
N ALA A 154 8.14 8.91 -1.53
CA ALA A 154 8.59 10.10 -0.83
C ALA A 154 9.07 11.20 -1.79
N ASN A 155 9.68 10.81 -2.90
CA ASN A 155 10.22 11.68 -3.94
C ASN A 155 9.19 12.00 -5.04
N GLY A 156 7.91 12.12 -4.68
CA GLY A 156 6.86 12.48 -5.64
C GLY A 156 6.66 11.44 -6.75
N CYS A 157 6.80 10.16 -6.39
CA CYS A 157 6.74 9.00 -7.28
C CYS A 157 7.76 9.04 -8.43
N VAL A 158 8.95 9.58 -8.15
CA VAL A 158 10.12 9.54 -9.04
C VAL A 158 11.21 8.72 -8.39
N HIS A 159 11.67 7.67 -9.07
CA HIS A 159 12.69 6.78 -8.53
C HIS A 159 13.99 7.56 -8.28
N PRO A 160 14.56 7.51 -7.07
CA PRO A 160 15.59 8.47 -6.63
C PRO A 160 16.90 8.37 -7.42
N THR A 161 17.21 7.20 -7.99
CA THR A 161 18.48 6.97 -8.71
C THR A 161 18.31 6.98 -10.22
N THR A 162 17.19 6.47 -10.75
CA THR A 162 16.97 6.34 -12.20
C THR A 162 16.22 7.53 -12.79
N GLY A 163 15.45 8.27 -11.97
CA GLY A 163 14.60 9.36 -12.43
C GLY A 163 13.28 8.91 -13.06
N ASP A 164 12.98 7.61 -13.06
CA ASP A 164 11.76 7.07 -13.65
C ASP A 164 10.54 7.43 -12.82
N ARG A 165 9.43 7.79 -13.49
CA ARG A 165 8.19 8.17 -12.83
C ARG A 165 7.24 6.98 -12.74
N ALA A 166 6.88 6.59 -11.51
CA ALA A 166 5.89 5.54 -11.26
C ALA A 166 4.44 6.06 -11.35
N VAL A 167 4.19 7.29 -10.89
CA VAL A 167 2.85 7.89 -10.77
C VAL A 167 2.91 9.39 -11.11
N PRO A 168 1.85 9.97 -11.72
CA PRO A 168 1.73 11.42 -11.88
C PRO A 168 1.87 12.19 -10.56
N LYS A 169 2.57 13.33 -10.59
CA LYS A 169 2.94 14.11 -9.39
C LYS A 169 1.73 14.61 -8.60
N ASP A 170 0.66 14.97 -9.30
CA ASP A 170 -0.59 15.48 -8.76
C ASP A 170 -1.37 14.43 -7.95
N ARG A 171 -1.09 13.15 -8.15
CA ARG A 171 -1.73 12.02 -7.45
C ARG A 171 -1.00 11.55 -6.19
N VAL A 172 0.26 11.95 -6.02
CA VAL A 172 1.12 11.47 -4.92
C VAL A 172 0.53 11.87 -3.57
N ARG A 173 0.02 13.09 -3.45
CA ARG A 173 -0.61 13.57 -2.22
C ARG A 173 -1.82 12.72 -1.82
N ASP A 174 -2.66 12.37 -2.79
CA ASP A 174 -3.87 11.58 -2.54
C ASP A 174 -3.51 10.16 -2.09
N LEU A 175 -2.50 9.55 -2.72
CA LEU A 175 -1.93 8.25 -2.31
C LEU A 175 -1.42 8.28 -0.86
N LEU A 176 -0.56 9.24 -0.53
CA LEU A 176 0.06 9.36 0.79
C LEU A 176 -0.97 9.70 1.87
N SER A 177 -2.00 10.48 1.54
CA SER A 177 -3.07 10.80 2.48
C SER A 177 -3.82 9.54 2.91
N VAL A 178 -4.17 8.67 1.96
CA VAL A 178 -4.85 7.41 2.27
C VAL A 178 -3.93 6.41 2.99
N MET A 179 -2.64 6.37 2.65
CA MET A 179 -1.66 5.58 3.41
C MET A 179 -1.56 6.06 4.86
N TYR A 180 -1.63 7.37 5.10
CA TYR A 180 -1.60 7.93 6.45
C TYR A 180 -2.85 7.57 7.27
N THR A 181 -4.04 7.65 6.67
CA THR A 181 -5.31 7.46 7.39
C THR A 181 -5.80 6.02 7.44
N CYS A 182 -5.31 5.13 6.57
CA CYS A 182 -5.84 3.76 6.43
C CYS A 182 -4.76 2.65 6.39
N GLY A 183 -3.48 2.99 6.58
CA GLY A 183 -2.36 2.11 6.25
C GLY A 183 -2.07 0.97 7.23
N MET A 184 -2.41 1.13 8.51
CA MET A 184 -1.87 0.32 9.61
C MET A 184 -2.95 -0.50 10.32
N TYR A 185 -3.91 -1.01 9.54
CA TYR A 185 -5.06 -1.79 10.02
C TYR A 185 -5.77 -1.07 11.17
N ASP A 186 -6.16 -1.80 12.21
CA ASP A 186 -6.91 -1.30 13.36
C ASP A 186 -6.09 -0.34 14.24
N SER A 187 -4.75 -0.32 14.08
CA SER A 187 -3.83 0.57 14.81
C SER A 187 -3.54 1.88 14.07
N THR A 188 -4.27 2.24 13.01
CA THR A 188 -3.96 3.45 12.23
C THR A 188 -4.07 4.74 13.03
N GLY A 189 -5.00 4.82 13.99
CA GLY A 189 -5.12 5.99 14.87
C GLY A 189 -3.91 6.17 15.80
N GLU A 190 -3.47 5.09 16.46
CA GLU A 190 -2.28 5.08 17.32
C GLU A 190 -1.02 5.38 16.49
N TRP A 191 -0.87 4.75 15.32
CA TRP A 191 0.24 5.01 14.41
C TRP A 191 0.33 6.47 13.97
N ALA A 192 -0.80 7.08 13.62
CA ALA A 192 -0.86 8.47 13.21
C ALA A 192 -0.47 9.45 14.33
N TYR A 193 -0.65 9.05 15.60
CA TYR A 193 -0.32 9.82 16.79
C TYR A 193 1.14 9.63 17.24
N ASP A 194 1.62 8.38 17.28
CA ASP A 194 2.94 8.05 17.83
C ASP A 194 4.07 8.11 16.79
N VAL A 195 3.80 7.75 15.53
CA VAL A 195 4.78 7.74 14.42
C VAL A 195 4.52 8.85 13.42
N GLY A 196 3.26 9.04 13.03
CA GLY A 196 2.84 10.18 12.22
C GLY A 196 3.34 10.21 10.78
N LEU A 197 3.59 9.05 10.17
CA LEU A 197 4.11 8.93 8.80
C LEU A 197 3.21 8.06 7.94
N PRO A 198 3.00 8.34 6.63
CA PRO A 198 2.28 7.46 5.74
C PRO A 198 2.94 6.07 5.69
N ALA A 199 2.16 5.01 5.90
CA ALA A 199 2.70 3.67 5.94
C ALA A 199 1.72 2.63 5.39
N LYS A 200 2.22 1.42 5.16
CA LYS A 200 1.39 0.23 4.96
C LYS A 200 2.08 -0.99 5.54
N SER A 201 1.39 -1.72 6.40
CA SER A 201 1.84 -3.03 6.87
C SER A 201 1.31 -4.18 6.00
N GLY A 202 2.04 -5.29 5.96
CA GLY A 202 1.65 -6.56 5.36
C GLY A 202 1.81 -7.73 6.36
N VAL A 203 0.91 -8.71 6.27
CA VAL A 203 0.89 -9.89 7.16
C VAL A 203 2.13 -10.79 7.03
N SER A 204 3.00 -10.55 6.04
CA SER A 204 4.34 -11.14 5.96
C SER A 204 5.32 -10.60 7.01
N GLY A 205 4.90 -9.59 7.78
CA GLY A 205 5.73 -8.88 8.75
C GLY A 205 6.43 -7.65 8.18
N GLY A 206 6.10 -7.24 6.96
CA GLY A 206 6.67 -6.04 6.35
C GLY A 206 5.94 -4.76 6.73
N ILE A 207 6.68 -3.65 6.76
CA ILE A 207 6.12 -2.30 6.86
C ILE A 207 6.86 -1.39 5.86
N LEU A 208 6.08 -0.79 4.96
CA LEU A 208 6.52 0.27 4.06
C LEU A 208 6.17 1.61 4.71
N VAL A 209 7.16 2.47 4.98
CA VAL A 209 6.93 3.81 5.56
C VAL A 209 7.55 4.87 4.67
N VAL A 210 6.77 5.91 4.36
CA VAL A 210 7.18 7.03 3.52
C VAL A 210 7.44 8.24 4.41
N VAL A 211 8.60 8.89 4.25
CA VAL A 211 8.90 10.19 4.86
C VAL A 211 8.92 11.22 3.74
N PRO A 212 7.80 11.92 3.46
CA PRO A 212 7.67 12.75 2.26
C PRO A 212 8.79 13.78 2.13
N GLY A 213 9.40 13.84 0.95
CA GLY A 213 10.52 14.74 0.65
C GLY A 213 11.87 14.36 1.26
N LYS A 214 11.97 13.28 2.04
CA LYS A 214 13.20 12.91 2.77
C LYS A 214 13.70 11.51 2.43
N MET A 215 12.94 10.48 2.78
CA MET A 215 13.40 9.09 2.64
C MET A 215 12.25 8.07 2.63
N GLY A 216 12.59 6.83 2.29
CA GLY A 216 11.73 5.67 2.46
C GLY A 216 12.33 4.69 3.46
N ILE A 217 11.47 4.01 4.22
CA ILE A 217 11.86 3.00 5.20
C ILE A 217 11.14 1.69 4.84
N GLY A 218 11.93 0.61 4.76
CA GLY A 218 11.43 -0.75 4.57
C GLY A 218 11.83 -1.62 5.76
N VAL A 219 10.86 -2.09 6.54
CA VAL A 219 11.08 -2.95 7.70
C VAL A 219 10.49 -4.32 7.46
N TRP A 220 11.11 -5.37 8.00
CA TRP A 220 10.54 -6.71 8.00
C TRP A 220 10.86 -7.48 9.27
N SER A 221 9.82 -7.94 9.96
CA SER A 221 9.90 -8.90 11.05
C SER A 221 8.60 -9.74 11.11
N PRO A 222 8.65 -11.06 10.90
CA PRO A 222 7.44 -11.89 10.78
C PRO A 222 6.50 -11.93 11.98
N GLY A 223 6.98 -11.63 13.20
CA GLY A 223 6.16 -11.68 14.40
C GLY A 223 5.12 -10.56 14.42
N LEU A 224 3.85 -10.91 14.32
CA LEU A 224 2.73 -9.96 14.30
C LEU A 224 2.17 -9.69 15.70
N ASP A 225 1.65 -8.48 15.92
CA ASP A 225 0.86 -8.10 17.08
C ASP A 225 -0.62 -8.50 16.93
N ALA A 226 -1.46 -8.10 17.89
CA ALA A 226 -2.89 -8.40 17.89
C ALA A 226 -3.66 -7.71 16.74
N SER A 227 -3.12 -6.63 16.18
CA SER A 227 -3.70 -5.87 15.07
C SER A 227 -3.22 -6.37 13.70
N GLY A 228 -2.34 -7.38 13.66
CA GLY A 228 -1.78 -7.93 12.43
C GLY A 228 -0.61 -7.15 11.83
N ASN A 229 -0.06 -6.18 12.57
CA ASN A 229 1.14 -5.43 12.19
C ASN A 229 2.39 -6.15 12.70
N SER A 230 3.55 -5.92 12.08
CA SER A 230 4.83 -6.43 12.59
C SER A 230 5.17 -5.78 13.94
N ALA A 231 5.14 -6.54 15.03
CA ALA A 231 5.33 -6.00 16.38
C ALA A 231 6.69 -5.30 16.55
N ARG A 232 7.76 -5.95 16.07
CA ARG A 232 9.10 -5.34 16.07
C ARG A 232 9.24 -4.25 15.01
N GLY A 233 8.51 -4.37 13.90
CA GLY A 233 8.51 -3.37 12.86
C GLY A 233 7.95 -2.03 13.35
N VAL A 234 6.82 -2.07 14.05
CA VAL A 234 6.19 -0.90 14.67
C VAL A 234 7.14 -0.26 15.69
N ALA A 235 7.68 -1.05 16.61
CA ALA A 235 8.60 -0.55 17.64
C ALA A 235 9.83 0.16 17.04
N VAL A 236 10.42 -0.37 15.97
CA VAL A 236 11.54 0.29 15.27
C VAL A 236 11.10 1.59 14.60
N CYS A 237 9.89 1.65 14.04
CA CYS A 237 9.40 2.87 13.39
C CYS A 237 9.13 3.98 14.42
N GLU A 238 8.62 3.65 15.60
CA GLU A 238 8.49 4.58 16.73
C GLU A 238 9.85 5.11 17.20
N GLU A 239 10.84 4.22 17.32
CA GLU A 239 12.20 4.61 17.72
C GLU A 239 12.85 5.53 16.68
N ILE A 240 12.70 5.23 15.38
CA ILE A 240 13.19 6.08 14.29
C ILE A 240 12.48 7.44 14.30
N SER A 241 11.15 7.46 14.38
CA SER A 241 10.37 8.71 14.43
C SER A 241 10.81 9.59 15.59
N ARG A 242 10.88 9.04 16.81
CA ARG A 242 11.31 9.76 18.01
C ARG A 242 12.79 10.17 17.97
N GLY A 243 13.65 9.29 17.48
CA GLY A 243 15.09 9.49 17.44
C GLY A 243 15.52 10.57 16.45
N LEU A 244 14.84 10.65 15.31
CA LEU A 244 15.11 11.61 14.23
C LEU A 244 14.14 12.80 14.21
N GLY A 245 13.12 12.81 15.07
CA GLY A 245 12.09 13.86 15.10
C GLY A 245 11.23 13.89 13.83
N LEU A 246 10.93 12.72 13.28
CA LEU A 246 10.15 12.58 12.05
C LEU A 246 8.67 12.43 12.37
N HIS A 247 7.89 13.40 11.95
CA HIS A 247 6.43 13.37 12.02
C HIS A 247 5.87 14.29 10.93
N LEU A 248 4.73 13.97 10.32
CA LEU A 248 4.10 14.86 9.33
C LEU A 248 3.75 16.25 9.88
N PHE A 249 3.51 16.33 11.19
CA PHE A 249 3.22 17.58 11.91
C PHE A 249 4.41 18.09 12.75
N ALA A 250 5.59 17.48 12.62
CA ALA A 250 6.80 18.02 13.22
C ALA A 250 7.17 19.35 12.53
N THR A 251 7.62 20.30 13.33
CA THR A 251 8.27 21.51 12.85
C THR A 251 9.65 21.19 12.26
N GLU A 252 10.19 22.08 11.43
CA GLU A 252 11.59 21.98 10.95
C GLU A 252 12.60 21.89 12.10
N ASP A 253 12.24 22.46 13.25
CA ASP A 253 13.04 22.43 14.46
C ASP A 253 13.06 21.06 15.16
N GLU A 254 12.06 20.22 14.94
CA GLU A 254 12.03 18.88 15.50
C GLU A 254 12.79 17.90 14.60
N ASP A 255 12.81 18.16 13.29
CA ASP A 255 13.44 17.32 12.28
C ASP A 255 14.97 17.37 12.35
N ARG A 256 15.56 16.29 12.88
CA ARG A 256 17.02 16.19 13.04
C ARG A 256 17.74 15.83 11.74
N LEU A 257 17.04 15.29 10.74
CA LEU A 257 17.66 14.94 9.46
C LEU A 257 18.10 16.18 8.67
N THR A 258 17.28 17.23 8.66
CA THR A 258 17.56 18.46 7.90
C THR A 258 18.35 19.48 8.72
N ARG A 259 18.28 19.41 10.06
CA ARG A 259 19.06 20.30 10.94
C ARG A 259 20.57 20.09 10.86
N GLU A 260 21.04 18.84 10.74
CA GLU A 260 22.49 18.57 10.63
C GLU A 260 23.10 19.17 9.35
N GLU A 261 22.32 19.29 8.26
CA GLU A 261 22.74 19.99 7.04
C GLU A 261 22.79 21.53 7.21
N ALA A 262 21.93 22.10 8.07
CA ALA A 262 21.84 23.54 8.29
C ALA A 262 22.91 24.10 9.25
N THR A 263 23.54 23.26 10.08
CA THR A 263 24.60 23.68 11.03
C THR A 263 26.03 23.47 10.52
N GLY A 264 26.19 23.05 9.27
CA GLY A 264 27.48 22.92 8.61
C GLY A 264 27.99 24.25 8.04
N ASP A 265 28.30 25.22 8.91
CA ASP A 265 29.07 26.45 8.61
C ASP A 265 30.26 26.59 9.56
#